data_AF-A0A0F9QTE9-F1
#
_entry.id   AF-A0A0F9QTE9-F1
#
_cell.length_a   1.000
_cell.length_b   1.000
_cell.length_c   1.000
_cell.angle_alpha   90.00
_cell.angle_beta   90.00
_cell.angle_gamma   90.00
#
_symmetry.space_group_name_H-M   'P 1'
#
loop_
_entity.id
_entity.type
_entity.pdbx_description
1 polymer ?
#
loop_
_entity_poly.entity_id
_entity_poly.type
_entity_poly.pdbx_seq_one_letter_code
_entity_poly.pdbx_strand_id
1 'polypeptide(L)'
;MKIKEQIKTEIEALKTVRPNVRPTSMFGDDNLAALDAQIQVLEEGLDEDDIWDEWPEEGQDRYTRDSARHAVDWVNDKEDLGNNGLTADWPLNKGNQE
;
A
#
# COMPACT_ATOMS: atom_id res chain seq x y z
N MET A 1 -0.98 5.63 15.98
CA MET A 1 -1.47 4.29 15.58
C MET A 1 -2.94 4.36 15.18
N LYS A 2 -3.31 3.81 14.00
CA LYS A 2 -4.68 3.79 13.48
C LYS A 2 -5.55 2.78 14.23
N ILE A 3 -6.84 3.07 14.33
CA ILE A 3 -7.83 2.15 14.93
C ILE A 3 -8.39 1.17 13.90
N LYS A 4 -8.97 0.06 14.37
CA LYS A 4 -9.53 -1.00 13.51
C LYS A 4 -10.55 -0.50 12.48
N GLU A 5 -11.38 0.48 12.84
CA GLU A 5 -12.34 1.09 11.91
C GLU A 5 -11.64 1.84 10.78
N GLN A 6 -10.57 2.58 11.08
CA GLN A 6 -9.78 3.29 10.07
C GLN A 6 -9.07 2.31 9.14
N ILE A 7 -8.47 1.25 9.69
CA ILE A 7 -7.81 0.18 8.92
C ILE A 7 -8.81 -0.48 7.97
N LYS A 8 -10.02 -0.79 8.44
CA LYS A 8 -11.07 -1.38 7.60
C LYS A 8 -11.48 -0.46 6.45
N THR A 9 -11.70 0.82 6.73
CA THR A 9 -12.03 1.81 5.69
C THR A 9 -10.93 1.90 4.65
N GLU A 10 -9.66 1.87 5.06
CA GLU A 10 -8.53 1.91 4.14
C GLU A 10 -8.45 0.65 3.27
N ILE A 11 -8.66 -0.55 3.84
CA ILE A 11 -8.73 -1.81 3.07
C ILE A 11 -9.84 -1.75 2.02
N GLU A 12 -11.03 -1.25 2.38
CA GLU A 12 -12.14 -1.09 1.45
C GLU A 12 -11.81 -0.10 0.32
N ALA A 13 -11.13 0.99 0.64
CA ALA A 13 -10.65 1.95 -0.34
C ALA A 13 -9.62 1.33 -1.31
N LEU A 14 -8.61 0.62 -0.78
CA LEU A 14 -7.58 -0.07 -1.58
C LEU A 14 -8.21 -1.11 -2.52
N LYS A 15 -9.15 -1.90 -2.03
CA LYS A 15 -9.89 -2.88 -2.84
C LYS A 15 -10.74 -2.24 -3.93
N THR A 16 -11.31 -1.06 -3.66
CA THR A 16 -12.10 -0.28 -4.64
C THR A 16 -11.21 0.30 -5.74
N VAL A 17 -10.00 0.73 -5.38
CA VAL A 17 -9.02 1.31 -6.29
C VAL A 17 -8.35 0.25 -7.16
N ARG A 18 -8.02 -0.92 -6.59
CA ARG A 18 -7.31 -2.03 -7.24
C ARG A 18 -7.73 -2.32 -8.70
N PRO A 19 -9.02 -2.49 -9.06
CA PRO A 19 -9.40 -2.77 -10.46
C PRO A 19 -9.10 -1.63 -11.43
N ASN A 20 -8.87 -0.41 -10.95
CA ASN A 20 -8.57 0.78 -11.75
C ASN A 20 -7.07 1.07 -11.86
N VAL A 21 -6.23 0.28 -11.19
CA VAL A 21 -4.77 0.43 -11.18
C VAL A 21 -4.17 -0.29 -12.38
N ARG A 22 -3.20 0.35 -13.02
CA ARG A 22 -2.43 -0.30 -14.09
C ARG A 22 -1.56 -1.40 -13.49
N PRO A 23 -1.59 -2.64 -14.01
CA PRO A 23 -0.85 -3.77 -13.44
C PRO A 23 0.63 -3.49 -13.20
N THR A 24 1.30 -2.91 -14.19
CA THR A 24 2.73 -2.64 -14.13
C THR A 24 3.05 -1.17 -14.39
N SER A 25 4.09 -0.66 -13.74
CA SER A 25 4.66 0.66 -13.97
C SER A 25 5.44 0.70 -15.30
N MET A 26 5.83 1.90 -15.72
CA MET A 26 6.72 2.08 -16.89
C MET A 26 8.12 1.52 -16.65
N PHE A 27 8.54 1.39 -15.39
CA PHE A 27 9.85 0.90 -14.98
C PHE A 27 9.86 -0.61 -14.70
N GLY A 28 8.69 -1.26 -14.80
CA GLY A 28 8.54 -2.70 -14.64
C GLY A 28 8.00 -3.13 -13.27
N ASP A 29 7.73 -2.19 -12.37
CA ASP A 29 7.21 -2.51 -11.03
C ASP A 29 5.78 -3.07 -11.11
N ASP A 30 5.45 -4.03 -10.25
CA ASP A 30 4.11 -4.60 -10.16
C ASP A 30 3.25 -3.81 -9.15
N ASN A 31 2.39 -2.94 -9.67
CA ASN A 31 1.51 -2.10 -8.86
C ASN A 31 0.39 -2.89 -8.20
N LEU A 32 -0.04 -4.01 -8.80
CA LEU A 32 -1.06 -4.85 -8.19
C LEU A 32 -0.47 -5.64 -7.03
N ALA A 33 0.73 -6.19 -7.19
CA ALA A 33 1.44 -6.84 -6.10
C ALA A 33 1.71 -5.85 -4.94
N ALA A 34 2.11 -4.62 -5.25
CA ALA A 34 2.30 -3.57 -4.25
C ALA A 34 1.01 -3.24 -3.46
N LEU A 35 -0.12 -3.10 -4.15
CA LEU A 35 -1.42 -2.88 -3.50
C LEU A 35 -1.88 -4.10 -2.69
N ASP A 36 -1.68 -5.30 -3.23
CA ASP A 36 -2.03 -6.54 -2.54
C ASP A 36 -1.20 -6.71 -1.26
N ALA A 37 0.08 -6.35 -1.30
CA ALA A 37 0.93 -6.34 -0.12
C ALA A 37 0.45 -5.35 0.95
N GLN A 38 0.05 -4.13 0.56
CA GLN A 38 -0.56 -3.17 1.50
C GLN A 38 -1.83 -3.72 2.14
N ILE A 39 -2.71 -4.35 1.34
CA ILE A 39 -3.93 -4.97 1.84
C ILE A 39 -3.60 -6.10 2.81
N GLN A 40 -2.65 -6.97 2.46
CA GLN A 40 -2.23 -8.11 3.31
C GLN A 40 -1.71 -7.63 4.67
N VAL A 41 -0.86 -6.60 4.70
CA VAL A 41 -0.37 -6.00 5.95
C VAL A 41 -1.52 -5.50 6.82
N LEU A 42 -2.50 -4.81 6.23
CA LEU A 42 -3.64 -4.27 6.97
C LEU A 42 -4.62 -5.37 7.43
N GLU A 43 -4.80 -6.43 6.65
CA GLU A 43 -5.72 -7.53 6.93
C GLU A 43 -5.17 -8.48 7.99
N GLU A 44 -3.89 -8.83 7.90
CA GLU A 44 -3.22 -9.77 8.79
C GLU A 44 -2.58 -9.07 9.99
N GLY A 45 -2.39 -7.76 9.92
CA GLY A 45 -1.76 -6.97 10.97
C GLY A 45 -0.27 -7.22 11.07
N LEU A 46 0.39 -7.41 9.92
CA LEU A 46 1.83 -7.68 9.83
C LEU A 46 2.64 -6.50 10.37
N ASP A 47 3.73 -6.80 11.07
CA ASP A 47 4.70 -5.81 11.54
C ASP A 47 5.96 -5.75 10.66
N GLU A 48 6.92 -4.89 11.01
CA GLU A 48 8.12 -4.68 10.20
C GLU A 48 8.95 -5.96 10.03
N ASP A 49 9.02 -6.82 11.04
CA ASP A 49 9.77 -8.08 10.96
C ASP A 49 9.04 -9.06 10.04
N ASP A 50 7.71 -9.16 10.14
CA ASP A 50 6.88 -9.96 9.23
C ASP A 50 7.05 -9.54 7.76
N ILE A 51 7.24 -8.23 7.49
CA ILE A 51 7.51 -7.75 6.13
C ILE A 51 8.78 -8.37 5.55
N TRP A 52 9.85 -8.47 6.35
CA TRP A 52 11.13 -9.00 5.88
C TRP A 52 11.10 -10.51 5.65
N ASP A 53 10.24 -11.22 6.38
CA ASP A 53 10.01 -12.66 6.20
C ASP A 53 9.15 -12.95 4.96
N GLU A 54 8.07 -12.21 4.75
CA GLU A 54 7.14 -12.41 3.62
C GLU A 54 7.68 -11.83 2.30
N TRP A 55 8.40 -10.71 2.36
CA TRP A 55 9.02 -10.03 1.22
C TRP A 55 10.55 -9.90 1.39
N PRO A 56 11.31 -11.01 1.25
CA PRO A 56 12.75 -10.99 1.41
C PRO A 56 13.46 -10.24 0.27
N GLU A 57 14.62 -9.64 0.60
CA GLU A 57 15.40 -8.79 -0.30
C GLU A 57 15.88 -9.49 -1.59
N GLU A 58 16.09 -10.80 -1.53
CA GLU A 58 16.70 -11.56 -2.64
C GLU A 58 15.69 -12.08 -3.67
N GLY A 59 14.37 -11.90 -3.46
CA GLY A 59 13.35 -12.57 -4.29
C GLY A 59 12.09 -11.77 -4.63
N GLN A 60 11.67 -10.83 -3.78
CA GLN A 60 10.49 -10.00 -4.04
C GLN A 60 10.88 -8.63 -4.59
N ASP A 61 10.03 -8.07 -5.45
CA ASP A 61 10.28 -6.74 -6.01
C ASP A 61 10.37 -5.72 -4.85
N ARG A 62 11.45 -4.94 -4.83
CA ARG A 62 11.69 -3.94 -3.78
C ARG A 62 10.50 -3.00 -3.63
N TYR A 63 9.81 -2.69 -4.74
CA TYR A 63 8.63 -1.84 -4.74
C TYR A 63 7.49 -2.46 -3.91
N THR A 64 7.23 -3.76 -4.05
CA THR A 64 6.20 -4.46 -3.29
C THR A 64 6.49 -4.43 -1.79
N ARG A 65 7.74 -4.69 -1.39
CA ARG A 65 8.16 -4.63 0.01
C ARG A 65 8.06 -3.21 0.57
N ASP A 66 8.55 -2.22 -0.17
CA ASP A 66 8.51 -0.82 0.25
C ASP A 66 7.03 -0.38 0.42
N SER A 67 6.12 -0.84 -0.44
CA SER A 67 4.67 -0.63 -0.27
C SER A 67 4.09 -1.33 0.96
N ALA A 68 4.51 -2.56 1.27
CA ALA A 68 4.08 -3.26 2.48
C ALA A 68 4.54 -2.52 3.76
N ARG A 69 5.81 -2.11 3.81
CA ARG A 69 6.37 -1.28 4.88
C ARG A 69 5.61 0.03 5.05
N HIS A 70 5.25 0.68 3.95
CA HIS A 70 4.47 1.91 3.97
C HIS A 70 3.11 1.71 4.66
N ALA A 71 2.44 0.55 4.49
CA ALA A 71 1.23 0.25 5.25
C ALA A 71 1.48 0.12 6.76
N VAL A 72 2.59 -0.50 7.18
CA VAL A 72 3.00 -0.59 8.59
C VAL A 72 3.24 0.82 9.17
N ASP A 73 3.93 1.67 8.43
CA ASP A 73 4.22 3.04 8.86
C ASP A 73 2.94 3.89 8.96
N TRP A 74 1.99 3.73 8.03
CA TRP A 74 0.67 4.35 8.11
C TRP A 74 -0.11 3.88 9.34
N VAL A 75 -0.13 2.56 9.62
CA VAL A 75 -0.75 2.01 10.83
C VAL A 75 -0.13 2.61 12.07
N ASN A 76 1.19 2.80 12.11
CA ASN A 76 1.89 3.32 13.27
C ASN A 76 1.92 4.85 13.37
N ASP A 77 1.42 5.57 12.35
CA ASP A 77 1.49 7.04 12.25
C ASP A 77 2.95 7.54 12.19
N LYS A 78 3.85 6.74 11.61
CA LYS A 78 5.30 7.02 11.49
C LYS A 78 5.63 7.87 10.27
N GLU A 79 4.76 7.89 9.25
CA GLU A 79 4.89 8.79 8.11
C GLU A 79 3.86 9.93 8.15
N ASP A 80 4.33 11.15 7.90
CA ASP A 80 3.53 12.36 7.77
C ASP A 80 2.87 12.40 6.37
N LEU A 81 2.07 11.39 6.05
CA LEU A 81 1.39 11.22 4.75
C LEU A 81 0.30 12.27 4.49
N GLY A 82 0.24 13.31 5.34
CA GLY A 82 -1.01 14.01 5.59
C GLY A 82 -2.08 13.02 6.03
N ASN A 83 -3.25 13.51 6.38
CA ASN A 83 -4.36 12.63 6.75
C ASN A 83 -5.02 11.96 5.52
N ASN A 84 -4.24 11.70 4.46
CA ASN A 84 -4.73 11.48 3.11
C ASN A 84 -4.90 9.98 2.73
N GLY A 85 -4.41 9.04 3.55
CA GLY A 85 -4.61 7.59 3.33
C GLY A 85 -3.64 6.98 2.30
N LEU A 86 -3.48 5.66 2.31
CA LEU A 86 -2.64 4.91 1.36
C LEU A 86 -3.19 4.96 -0.06
N THR A 87 -4.48 5.26 -0.17
CA THR A 87 -5.20 5.43 -1.44
C THR A 87 -5.16 6.85 -2.02
N ALA A 88 -4.58 7.85 -1.34
CA ALA A 88 -4.64 9.24 -1.83
C ALA A 88 -3.95 9.46 -3.18
N ASP A 89 -2.91 8.69 -3.47
CA ASP A 89 -2.23 8.73 -4.77
C ASP A 89 -3.00 8.01 -5.88
N TRP A 90 -4.19 7.47 -5.57
CA TRP A 90 -4.97 6.61 -6.43
C TRP A 90 -6.44 7.01 -6.62
N PRO A 91 -7.02 6.73 -7.81
CA PRO A 91 -6.31 6.45 -9.05
C PRO A 91 -5.53 7.70 -9.48
N LEU A 92 -4.25 7.57 -9.87
CA LEU A 92 -3.40 8.64 -10.41
C LEU A 92 -4.29 9.62 -11.19
N ASN A 93 -4.53 10.78 -10.57
CA ASN A 93 -5.70 11.63 -10.81
C ASN A 93 -6.04 11.74 -12.30
N LYS A 94 -7.32 11.59 -12.66
CA LYS A 94 -7.83 12.08 -13.96
C LYS A 94 -7.60 13.58 -14.00
N GLY A 95 -6.48 13.98 -14.59
CA GLY A 95 -6.16 15.31 -15.08
C GLY A 95 -6.73 16.48 -14.29
N ASN A 96 -5.90 17.09 -13.44
CA ASN A 96 -5.79 18.54 -13.52
C ASN A 96 -5.00 18.86 -14.80
N GLN A 97 -5.66 18.73 -15.95
CA GLN A 97 -5.28 19.46 -17.15
C GLN A 97 -5.95 20.82 -17.03
N GLU A 98 -5.21 21.80 -16.49
CA GLU A 98 -5.45 23.21 -16.80
C GLU A 98 -4.82 23.55 -18.16
#